data_AF-A0AAE1YVV3-F1
#
_entry.id   AF-A0AAE1YVV3-F1
#
_cell.length_a   1.000
_cell.length_b   1.000
_cell.length_c   1.000
_cell.angle_alpha   90.00
_cell.angle_beta   90.00
_cell.angle_gamma   90.00
#
_symmetry.space_group_name_H-M   'P 1'
#
loop_
_entity.id
_entity.type
_entity.pdbx_description
1 polymer ?
#
loop_
_entity_poly.entity_id
_entity_poly.type
_entity_poly.pdbx_seq_one_letter_code
_entity_poly.pdbx_strand_id
1 'polypeptide(L)'
;MAGTRDGVEHHVIAAVHHLVMALEATKILSDDNDMRTLLANLDTHLSTMIRLNEAEAENIREIETRLMSAQHAIMSLHSNNSRIWDSTSVIDLEYLQAVAEVQRLAETLQNMPLQRSSRSKELFDRAHSILQMAMARLQEELIHILVQNKQCFAHEYVSLPSCEQNPVYEEDSVVSNEDESFENASQRESSSIETEEYVMDLIHPDVIPHVKSIADVMFASGYNQEFCQAFSGFWRDTFAEFLIILDVEQFSIEDVLQMEWKYLNSRIRMWRHAIKSIISIYVASAKRLFDQVLGEHGHMSSACLIEASKAPVLCLLNFGHAVSIGPHKPEWLYCLLDMYEVLATLVPDMDALFPEEIGSVVRVEFYELLRRLGDSATVIFKELGNHIASCSSTTPFPNGGIHPLTKYVINYIMCFAEYGDILNLLLQAQDTVDSDVGQNAVATHLQSLTSILEANLDNKSNLYKDSALKHIFMMNNIHYMVQKIGDSKIVLYFGDDWIRNHVGKFRKHAMCYERVTWSSILALLCGDGRTGKATLKARCRDFAAAFEDVHKNQTRWRVPDPRLREDLRISASKTVIPAYRNFVSKITSSIGEKHIKYTVQDLETYILDLLEGSSKSLNHSRKR
;
A
#
# COMPACT_ATOMS: atom_id res chain seq x y z
N MET A 1 48.68 39.32 -33.15
CA MET A 1 50.03 39.92 -33.13
C MET A 1 50.99 39.26 -32.11
N ALA A 2 50.79 37.99 -31.73
CA ALA A 2 51.66 37.30 -30.76
C ALA A 2 52.60 36.25 -31.40
N GLY A 3 52.27 35.73 -32.59
CA GLY A 3 53.12 34.78 -33.33
C GLY A 3 54.46 35.35 -33.82
N THR A 4 54.67 36.66 -33.72
CA THR A 4 55.93 37.33 -34.04
C THR A 4 56.92 37.37 -32.88
N ARG A 5 56.53 37.05 -31.63
CA ARG A 5 57.45 37.15 -30.48
C ARG A 5 58.30 35.89 -30.29
N ASP A 6 57.69 34.72 -30.46
CA ASP A 6 58.32 33.41 -30.25
C ASP A 6 59.38 33.09 -31.33
N GLY A 7 59.04 33.40 -32.59
CA GLY A 7 59.98 33.32 -33.70
C GLY A 7 61.13 34.33 -33.58
N VAL A 8 60.88 35.50 -32.99
CA VAL A 8 61.93 36.51 -32.75
C VAL A 8 62.90 36.05 -31.66
N GLU A 9 62.43 35.42 -30.57
CA GLU A 9 63.33 34.82 -29.57
C GLU A 9 64.18 33.69 -30.17
N HIS A 10 63.61 32.83 -31.02
CA HIS A 10 64.36 31.76 -31.70
C HIS A 10 65.39 32.32 -32.69
N HIS A 11 65.02 33.34 -33.47
CA HIS A 11 65.96 34.01 -34.37
C HIS A 11 67.06 34.76 -33.60
N VAL A 12 66.75 35.31 -32.42
CA VAL A 12 67.73 35.94 -31.54
C VAL A 12 68.66 34.90 -30.93
N ILE A 13 68.17 33.77 -30.43
CA ILE A 13 68.99 32.67 -29.90
C ILE A 13 69.89 32.08 -30.99
N ALA A 14 69.37 31.85 -32.20
CA ALA A 14 70.14 31.38 -33.34
C ALA A 14 71.17 32.43 -33.82
N ALA A 15 70.82 33.72 -33.83
CA ALA A 15 71.75 34.79 -34.15
C ALA A 15 72.87 34.93 -33.10
N VAL A 16 72.53 34.80 -31.81
CA VAL A 16 73.50 34.80 -30.70
C VAL A 16 74.40 33.56 -30.78
N HIS A 17 73.86 32.38 -31.09
CA HIS A 17 74.63 31.16 -31.32
C HIS A 17 75.62 31.32 -32.50
N HIS A 18 75.14 31.85 -33.64
CA HIS A 18 76.00 32.17 -34.77
C HIS A 18 77.08 33.22 -34.44
N LEU A 19 76.77 34.21 -33.60
CA LEU A 19 77.73 35.20 -33.12
C LEU A 19 78.77 34.57 -32.18
N VAL A 20 78.37 33.68 -31.28
CA VAL A 20 79.27 32.91 -30.40
C VAL A 20 80.21 32.04 -31.23
N MET A 21 79.69 31.31 -32.22
CA MET A 21 80.48 30.51 -33.17
C MET A 21 81.46 31.37 -33.99
N ALA A 22 81.03 32.56 -34.42
CA ALA A 22 81.88 33.50 -35.15
C ALA A 22 82.99 34.09 -34.26
N LEU A 23 82.69 34.35 -32.97
CA LEU A 23 83.66 34.84 -31.99
C LEU A 23 84.71 33.77 -31.65
N GLU A 24 84.31 32.50 -31.47
CA GLU A 24 85.24 31.37 -31.31
C GLU A 24 86.17 31.18 -32.53
N ALA A 25 85.67 31.45 -33.75
CA ALA A 25 86.44 31.37 -34.98
C ALA A 25 87.45 32.52 -35.17
N THR A 26 87.28 33.65 -34.48
CA THR A 26 88.22 34.78 -34.56
C THR A 26 89.46 34.56 -33.69
N LYS A 27 90.66 34.63 -34.29
CA LYS A 27 91.98 34.53 -33.63
C LYS A 27 92.30 35.64 -32.60
N ILE A 28 91.37 36.56 -32.33
CA ILE A 28 91.60 37.80 -31.55
C ILE A 28 91.60 37.53 -30.03
N LEU A 29 91.09 36.38 -29.57
CA LEU A 29 90.87 36.05 -28.15
C LEU A 29 91.81 34.94 -27.64
N SER A 30 92.96 34.72 -28.27
CA SER A 30 93.74 33.49 -28.09
C SER A 30 94.44 33.30 -26.73
N ASP A 31 94.53 34.34 -25.89
CA ASP A 31 95.34 34.33 -24.66
C ASP A 31 94.53 34.34 -23.35
N ASP A 32 93.19 34.46 -23.38
CA ASP A 32 92.34 34.48 -22.16
C ASP A 32 91.56 33.16 -22.00
N ASN A 33 92.02 32.32 -21.07
CA ASN A 33 91.46 30.98 -20.84
C ASN A 33 90.06 31.04 -20.22
N ASP A 34 89.77 32.05 -19.40
CA ASP A 34 88.48 32.20 -18.70
C ASP A 34 87.37 32.57 -19.70
N MET A 35 87.69 33.41 -20.69
CA MET A 35 86.75 33.81 -21.73
C MET A 35 86.37 32.66 -22.68
N ARG A 36 87.31 31.76 -22.98
CA ARG A 36 87.01 30.52 -23.74
C ARG A 36 86.08 29.58 -22.99
N THR A 37 86.28 29.38 -21.68
CA THR A 37 85.37 28.58 -20.86
C THR A 37 83.97 29.18 -20.76
N LEU A 38 83.84 30.51 -20.71
CA LEU A 38 82.54 31.18 -20.72
C LEU A 38 81.81 31.06 -22.07
N LEU A 39 82.53 31.19 -23.20
CA LEU A 39 81.96 30.99 -24.54
C LEU A 39 81.54 29.54 -24.76
N ALA A 40 82.35 28.56 -24.35
CA ALA A 40 81.98 27.14 -24.43
C ALA A 40 80.79 26.79 -23.53
N ASN A 41 80.70 27.37 -22.32
CA ASN A 41 79.53 27.21 -21.45
C ASN A 41 78.28 27.87 -22.03
N LEU A 42 78.42 29.00 -22.73
CA LEU A 42 77.33 29.68 -23.40
C LEU A 42 76.88 28.91 -24.66
N ASP A 43 77.82 28.39 -25.46
CA ASP A 43 77.55 27.55 -26.63
C ASP A 43 76.84 26.25 -26.24
N THR A 44 77.32 25.58 -25.19
CA THR A 44 76.66 24.38 -24.66
C THR A 44 75.27 24.71 -24.11
N HIS A 45 75.07 25.86 -23.46
CA HIS A 45 73.76 26.27 -22.98
C HIS A 45 72.79 26.62 -24.13
N LEU A 46 73.24 27.39 -25.12
CA LEU A 46 72.46 27.77 -26.30
C LEU A 46 72.14 26.55 -27.17
N SER A 47 73.09 25.64 -27.37
CA SER A 47 72.88 24.37 -28.08
C SER A 47 71.89 23.47 -27.35
N THR A 48 71.93 23.45 -26.01
CA THR A 48 70.94 22.71 -25.19
C THR A 48 69.55 23.34 -25.31
N MET A 49 69.45 24.67 -25.30
CA MET A 49 68.20 25.40 -25.52
C MET A 49 67.61 25.15 -26.91
N ILE A 50 68.42 25.21 -27.98
CA ILE A 50 67.97 24.95 -29.35
C ILE A 50 67.44 23.52 -29.48
N ARG A 51 68.16 22.53 -28.93
CA ARG A 51 67.73 21.12 -28.96
C ARG A 51 66.44 20.87 -28.18
N LEU A 52 66.23 21.55 -27.05
CA LEU A 52 65.00 21.45 -26.27
C LEU A 52 63.81 22.03 -27.06
N ASN A 53 63.99 23.20 -27.70
CA ASN A 53 62.93 23.82 -28.51
C ASN A 53 62.59 23.01 -29.77
N GLU A 54 63.58 22.42 -30.44
CA GLU A 54 63.35 21.53 -31.59
C GLU A 54 62.56 20.27 -31.18
N ALA A 55 62.89 19.68 -30.03
CA ALA A 55 62.18 18.53 -29.48
C ALA A 55 60.74 18.87 -29.09
N GLU A 56 60.50 20.05 -28.49
CA GLU A 56 59.15 20.54 -28.20
C GLU A 56 58.33 20.82 -29.46
N ALA A 57 58.94 21.42 -30.49
CA ALA A 57 58.27 21.70 -31.75
C ALA A 57 57.93 20.42 -32.54
N GLU A 58 58.74 19.38 -32.44
CA GLU A 58 58.46 18.07 -33.03
C GLU A 58 57.35 17.34 -32.25
N ASN A 59 57.38 17.40 -30.93
CA ASN A 59 56.30 16.86 -30.08
C ASN A 59 54.95 17.50 -30.38
N ILE A 60 54.90 18.84 -30.52
CA ILE A 60 53.67 19.55 -30.91
C ILE A 60 53.17 19.13 -32.30
N ARG A 61 54.08 18.88 -33.27
CA ARG A 61 53.70 18.38 -34.60
C ARG A 61 53.18 16.95 -34.58
N GLU A 62 53.76 16.09 -33.75
CA GLU A 62 53.27 14.73 -33.56
C GLU A 62 51.87 14.74 -32.94
N ILE A 63 51.66 15.55 -31.89
CA ILE A 63 50.35 15.75 -31.25
C ILE A 63 49.32 16.26 -32.26
N GLU A 64 49.68 17.27 -33.07
CA GLU A 64 48.80 17.82 -34.11
C GLU A 64 48.42 16.76 -35.16
N THR A 65 49.37 15.96 -35.62
CA THR A 65 49.13 14.91 -36.62
C THR A 65 48.19 13.83 -36.06
N ARG A 66 48.42 13.40 -34.81
CA ARG A 66 47.57 12.41 -34.13
C ARG A 66 46.17 12.96 -33.86
N LEU A 67 46.07 14.23 -33.44
CA LEU A 67 44.78 14.92 -33.25
C LEU A 67 44.00 15.02 -34.56
N MET A 68 44.65 15.35 -35.66
CA MET A 68 44.03 15.39 -37.00
C MET A 68 43.51 14.03 -37.43
N SER A 69 44.28 12.95 -37.19
CA SER A 69 43.87 11.59 -37.50
C SER A 69 42.64 11.17 -36.68
N ALA A 70 42.66 11.41 -35.37
CA ALA A 70 41.55 11.10 -34.48
C ALA A 70 40.30 11.94 -34.82
N GLN A 71 40.48 13.23 -35.13
CA GLN A 71 39.40 14.09 -35.59
C GLN A 71 38.77 13.57 -36.88
N HIS A 72 39.59 13.17 -37.85
CA HIS A 72 39.08 12.63 -39.11
C HIS A 72 38.27 11.35 -38.89
N ALA A 73 38.76 10.44 -38.03
CA ALA A 73 38.03 9.23 -37.66
C ALA A 73 36.64 9.58 -37.07
N ILE A 74 36.61 10.44 -36.05
CA ILE A 74 35.35 10.89 -35.40
C ILE A 74 34.40 11.54 -36.42
N MET A 75 34.89 12.48 -37.23
CA MET A 75 34.06 13.20 -38.19
C MET A 75 33.56 12.30 -39.34
N SER A 76 34.37 11.34 -39.78
CA SER A 76 33.96 10.39 -40.82
C SER A 76 32.83 9.48 -40.35
N LEU A 77 32.91 9.04 -39.09
CA LEU A 77 31.89 8.20 -38.45
C LEU A 77 30.63 9.00 -38.11
N HIS A 78 30.76 10.30 -37.81
CA HIS A 78 29.61 11.21 -37.65
C HIS A 78 28.88 11.53 -38.96
N SER A 79 29.60 11.61 -40.08
CA SER A 79 29.04 11.99 -41.38
C SER A 79 28.28 10.84 -42.06
N ASN A 80 28.63 9.60 -41.72
CA ASN A 80 27.86 8.43 -42.11
C ASN A 80 26.66 8.33 -41.19
N ASN A 81 25.50 8.86 -41.60
CA ASN A 81 24.23 8.88 -40.86
C ASN A 81 23.72 7.51 -40.32
N SER A 82 24.45 6.42 -40.49
CA SER A 82 24.26 5.16 -39.76
C SER A 82 24.66 5.34 -38.30
N ARG A 83 23.75 5.02 -37.38
CA ARG A 83 24.04 5.08 -35.94
C ARG A 83 25.18 4.12 -35.59
N ILE A 84 26.08 4.55 -34.71
CA ILE A 84 27.38 3.90 -34.50
C ILE A 84 27.17 2.45 -34.01
N TRP A 85 26.29 2.27 -33.02
CA TRP A 85 25.97 0.97 -32.42
C TRP A 85 24.91 0.13 -33.18
N ASP A 86 24.32 0.64 -34.27
CA ASP A 86 23.52 -0.18 -35.20
C ASP A 86 24.43 -0.94 -36.20
N SER A 87 25.73 -0.68 -36.17
CA SER A 87 26.72 -1.23 -37.09
C SER A 87 27.63 -2.26 -36.39
N THR A 88 28.62 -2.83 -37.11
CA THR A 88 29.42 -3.96 -36.60
C THR A 88 30.18 -3.57 -35.33
N SER A 89 30.39 -4.49 -34.38
CA SER A 89 31.11 -4.27 -33.09
C SER A 89 32.52 -3.66 -33.21
N VAL A 90 33.08 -3.65 -34.43
CA VAL A 90 34.37 -3.04 -34.77
C VAL A 90 34.28 -1.51 -34.82
N ILE A 91 33.14 -0.96 -35.27
CA ILE A 91 32.94 0.47 -35.50
C ILE A 91 32.80 1.22 -34.16
N ASP A 92 32.12 0.62 -33.19
CA ASP A 92 32.02 1.15 -31.82
C ASP A 92 33.39 1.29 -31.17
N LEU A 93 34.23 0.26 -31.30
CA LEU A 93 35.57 0.24 -30.70
C LEU A 93 36.50 1.28 -31.35
N GLU A 94 36.44 1.42 -32.68
CA GLU A 94 37.21 2.42 -33.42
C GLU A 94 36.83 3.84 -33.01
N TYR A 95 35.53 4.10 -32.82
CA TYR A 95 35.04 5.39 -32.35
C TYR A 95 35.52 5.70 -30.92
N LEU A 96 35.33 4.77 -29.98
CA LEU A 96 35.76 4.96 -28.58
C LEU A 96 37.28 5.12 -28.46
N GLN A 97 38.07 4.39 -29.26
CA GLN A 97 39.52 4.55 -29.32
C GLN A 97 39.94 5.93 -29.83
N ALA A 98 39.27 6.44 -30.87
CA ALA A 98 39.54 7.78 -31.37
C ALA A 98 39.23 8.86 -30.32
N VAL A 99 38.14 8.70 -29.56
CA VAL A 99 37.76 9.61 -28.47
C VAL A 99 38.78 9.55 -27.32
N ALA A 100 39.17 8.35 -26.89
CA ALA A 100 40.19 8.16 -25.86
C ALA A 100 41.54 8.77 -26.27
N GLU A 101 41.89 8.70 -27.55
CA GLU A 101 43.09 9.34 -28.07
C GLU A 101 43.00 10.87 -28.01
N VAL A 102 41.88 11.46 -28.40
CA VAL A 102 41.66 12.93 -28.27
C VAL A 102 41.76 13.37 -26.81
N GLN A 103 41.19 12.60 -25.88
CA GLN A 103 41.29 12.85 -24.44
C GLN A 103 42.75 12.84 -23.97
N ARG A 104 43.49 11.76 -24.28
CA ARG A 104 44.91 11.63 -23.91
C ARG A 104 45.76 12.78 -24.45
N LEU A 105 45.50 13.21 -25.69
CA LEU A 105 46.18 14.35 -26.29
C LEU A 105 45.80 15.66 -25.60
N ALA A 106 44.54 15.86 -25.22
CA ALA A 106 44.08 17.03 -24.47
C ALA A 106 44.75 17.12 -23.09
N GLU A 107 44.85 16.01 -22.35
CA GLU A 107 45.55 15.94 -21.06
C GLU A 107 47.05 16.21 -21.21
N THR A 108 47.66 15.67 -22.26
CA THR A 108 49.09 15.92 -22.57
C THR A 108 49.32 17.41 -22.83
N LEU A 109 48.45 18.05 -23.62
CA LEU A 109 48.50 19.48 -23.90
C LEU A 109 48.22 20.34 -22.66
N GLN A 110 47.38 19.87 -21.75
CA GLN A 110 47.08 20.56 -20.49
C GLN A 110 48.26 20.55 -19.51
N ASN A 111 49.02 19.45 -19.47
CA ASN A 111 50.11 19.22 -18.52
C ASN A 111 51.47 19.78 -19.00
N MET A 112 51.55 20.38 -20.20
CA MET A 112 52.80 20.98 -20.70
C MET A 112 53.18 22.26 -19.91
N PRO A 113 54.46 22.41 -19.50
CA PRO A 113 54.90 23.53 -18.66
C PRO A 113 54.91 24.88 -19.41
N LEU A 114 53.93 25.73 -19.09
CA LEU A 114 53.79 27.20 -19.17
C LEU A 114 54.49 28.10 -20.23
N GLN A 115 55.27 27.63 -21.19
CA GLN A 115 55.46 28.35 -22.46
C GLN A 115 54.30 27.98 -23.38
N ARG A 116 53.12 28.56 -23.10
CA ARG A 116 51.96 28.45 -24.00
C ARG A 116 52.29 29.16 -25.32
N SER A 117 52.98 28.47 -26.22
CA SER A 117 52.99 28.84 -27.63
C SER A 117 51.52 28.99 -28.07
N SER A 118 51.18 30.00 -28.85
CA SER A 118 49.79 30.20 -29.30
C SER A 118 49.19 28.95 -29.94
N ARG A 119 50.06 28.16 -30.59
CA ARG A 119 49.73 26.90 -31.25
C ARG A 119 49.33 25.79 -30.28
N SER A 120 50.02 25.61 -29.16
CA SER A 120 49.62 24.62 -28.14
C SER A 120 48.23 24.89 -27.57
N LYS A 121 47.91 26.17 -27.35
CA LYS A 121 46.58 26.60 -26.90
C LYS A 121 45.51 26.37 -27.96
N GLU A 122 45.78 26.70 -29.22
CA GLU A 122 44.87 26.43 -30.34
C GLU A 122 44.58 24.93 -30.50
N LEU A 123 45.60 24.08 -30.35
CA LEU A 123 45.43 22.61 -30.39
C LEU A 123 44.64 22.10 -29.19
N PHE A 124 44.86 22.66 -28.00
CA PHE A 124 44.08 22.33 -26.81
C PHE A 124 42.61 22.71 -26.96
N ASP A 125 42.33 23.95 -27.40
CA ASP A 125 40.96 24.44 -27.64
C ASP A 125 40.27 23.59 -28.73
N ARG A 126 41.01 23.20 -29.77
CA ARG A 126 40.53 22.29 -30.83
C ARG A 126 40.23 20.89 -30.30
N ALA A 127 41.13 20.30 -29.52
CA ALA A 127 40.93 18.99 -28.91
C ALA A 127 39.69 18.99 -27.99
N HIS A 128 39.52 20.04 -27.19
CA HIS A 128 38.34 20.20 -26.34
C HIS A 128 37.04 20.35 -27.13
N SER A 129 37.06 21.10 -28.25
CA SER A 129 35.89 21.20 -29.14
C SER A 129 35.52 19.87 -29.79
N ILE A 130 36.51 19.08 -30.22
CA ILE A 130 36.29 17.73 -30.76
C ILE A 130 35.72 16.81 -29.67
N LEU A 131 36.28 16.87 -28.47
CA LEU A 131 35.82 16.10 -27.32
C LEU A 131 34.36 16.44 -26.98
N GLN A 132 34.00 17.72 -26.86
CA GLN A 132 32.62 18.17 -26.64
C GLN A 132 31.65 17.61 -27.69
N MET A 133 32.02 17.67 -28.97
CA MET A 133 31.20 17.13 -30.06
C MET A 133 31.07 15.61 -29.99
N ALA A 134 32.15 14.90 -29.64
CA ALA A 134 32.10 13.46 -29.44
C ALA A 134 31.23 13.07 -28.24
N MET A 135 31.33 13.79 -27.12
CA MET A 135 30.51 13.54 -25.92
C MET A 135 29.02 13.77 -26.19
N ALA A 136 28.66 14.84 -26.90
CA ALA A 136 27.27 15.07 -27.31
C ALA A 136 26.74 13.90 -28.17
N ARG A 137 27.57 13.37 -29.08
CA ARG A 137 27.18 12.21 -29.87
C ARG A 137 27.03 10.95 -29.01
N LEU A 138 27.93 10.70 -28.07
CA LEU A 138 27.85 9.56 -27.16
C LEU A 138 26.57 9.60 -26.31
N GLN A 139 26.13 10.79 -25.89
CA GLN A 139 24.83 10.94 -25.20
C GLN A 139 23.65 10.56 -26.11
N GLU A 140 23.64 10.98 -27.38
CA GLU A 140 22.59 10.61 -28.33
C GLU A 140 22.55 9.09 -28.55
N GLU A 141 23.72 8.47 -28.74
CA GLU A 141 23.84 7.03 -28.97
C GLU A 141 23.45 6.23 -27.72
N LEU A 142 23.80 6.70 -26.51
CA LEU A 142 23.34 6.10 -25.26
C LEU A 142 21.81 5.99 -25.22
N ILE A 143 21.11 7.11 -25.44
CA ILE A 143 19.64 7.14 -25.43
C ILE A 143 19.08 6.22 -26.51
N HIS A 144 19.68 6.24 -27.69
CA HIS A 144 19.26 5.40 -28.80
C HIS A 144 19.34 3.90 -28.49
N ILE A 145 20.48 3.45 -27.95
CA ILE A 145 20.71 2.07 -27.55
C ILE A 145 19.68 1.63 -26.51
N LEU A 146 19.43 2.49 -25.51
CA LEU A 146 18.45 2.22 -24.46
C LEU A 146 17.02 2.12 -25.00
N VAL A 147 16.62 3.01 -25.92
CA VAL A 147 15.29 2.99 -26.56
C VAL A 147 15.07 1.71 -27.35
N GLN A 148 16.05 1.28 -28.15
CA GLN A 148 15.91 0.09 -29.00
C GLN A 148 15.86 -1.23 -28.21
N ASN A 149 16.54 -1.28 -27.06
CA ASN A 149 16.74 -2.51 -26.31
C ASN A 149 15.95 -2.59 -25.00
N LYS A 150 15.09 -1.59 -24.73
CA LYS A 150 14.16 -1.58 -23.61
C LYS A 150 13.18 -2.75 -23.71
N GLN A 151 13.07 -3.52 -22.63
CA GLN A 151 12.05 -4.57 -22.51
C GLN A 151 10.78 -4.00 -21.89
N CYS A 152 9.62 -4.35 -22.46
CA CYS A 152 8.32 -3.87 -22.00
C CYS A 152 7.83 -4.66 -20.79
N PHE A 153 7.54 -3.96 -19.69
CA PHE A 153 6.94 -4.48 -18.45
C PHE A 153 5.56 -5.15 -18.63
N ALA A 154 4.88 -4.88 -19.74
CA ALA A 154 3.44 -5.15 -19.88
C ALA A 154 3.05 -6.64 -20.07
N HIS A 155 3.96 -7.52 -20.48
CA HIS A 155 3.54 -8.79 -21.08
C HIS A 155 3.31 -9.96 -20.12
N GLU A 156 3.80 -9.91 -18.88
CA GLU A 156 3.65 -11.02 -17.90
C GLU A 156 2.92 -10.64 -16.60
N TYR A 157 2.93 -9.35 -16.20
CA TYR A 157 2.42 -8.92 -14.89
C TYR A 157 1.08 -8.15 -14.94
N VAL A 158 0.57 -7.81 -16.13
CA VAL A 158 -0.73 -7.15 -16.32
C VAL A 158 -1.85 -8.16 -16.57
N SER A 159 -1.74 -9.36 -15.99
CA SER A 159 -2.92 -10.19 -15.73
C SER A 159 -3.69 -9.57 -14.57
N LEU A 160 -4.24 -8.37 -14.78
CA LEU A 160 -5.17 -7.73 -13.86
C LEU A 160 -6.27 -8.74 -13.53
N PRO A 161 -6.61 -8.98 -12.25
CA PRO A 161 -7.85 -9.66 -11.91
C PRO A 161 -8.96 -8.86 -12.58
N SER A 162 -9.65 -9.48 -13.55
CA SER A 162 -10.85 -8.90 -14.12
C SER A 162 -11.76 -8.50 -12.96
N CYS A 163 -12.03 -7.20 -12.85
CA CYS A 163 -12.87 -6.63 -11.81
C CYS A 163 -14.28 -7.21 -11.97
N GLU A 164 -14.52 -8.39 -11.40
CA GLU A 164 -15.86 -8.92 -11.23
C GLU A 164 -16.57 -8.00 -10.24
N GLN A 165 -17.62 -7.37 -10.76
CA GLN A 165 -18.51 -6.49 -10.03
C GLN A 165 -19.21 -7.29 -8.93
N ASN A 166 -18.68 -7.28 -7.72
CA ASN A 166 -19.45 -7.67 -6.55
C ASN A 166 -20.30 -6.46 -6.10
N PRO A 167 -21.65 -6.54 -6.15
CA PRO A 167 -22.50 -5.47 -5.68
C PRO A 167 -22.49 -5.50 -4.16
N VAL A 168 -22.05 -4.41 -3.54
CA VAL A 168 -22.12 -4.23 -2.10
C VAL A 168 -22.90 -2.94 -1.84
N TYR A 169 -24.11 -3.16 -1.29
CA TYR A 169 -25.06 -2.23 -0.67
C TYR A 169 -25.73 -1.17 -1.57
N GLU A 170 -26.87 -1.54 -2.17
CA GLU A 170 -27.97 -0.59 -2.32
C GLU A 170 -28.81 -0.58 -1.05
N GLU A 171 -28.82 0.57 -0.40
CA GLU A 171 -29.76 0.94 0.64
C GLU A 171 -31.07 1.36 -0.04
N ASP A 172 -31.94 0.40 -0.37
CA ASP A 172 -33.39 0.62 -0.52
C ASP A 172 -34.12 -0.70 -0.84
N SER A 173 -34.97 -1.15 0.09
CA SER A 173 -36.26 -1.84 -0.14
C SER A 173 -36.61 -2.82 0.97
N VAL A 174 -37.85 -2.70 1.45
CA VAL A 174 -38.46 -3.43 2.53
C VAL A 174 -39.14 -4.70 1.99
N VAL A 175 -39.02 -5.80 2.74
CA VAL A 175 -39.77 -7.08 2.64
C VAL A 175 -39.30 -8.09 1.57
N SER A 176 -38.55 -9.13 1.97
CA SER A 176 -39.07 -10.50 2.19
C SER A 176 -37.92 -11.49 2.49
N ASN A 177 -38.32 -12.69 2.90
CA ASN A 177 -37.59 -13.69 3.67
C ASN A 177 -36.56 -14.54 2.90
N GLU A 178 -35.72 -15.18 3.75
CA GLU A 178 -35.09 -16.51 3.64
C GLU A 178 -33.65 -16.60 3.10
N ASP A 179 -32.79 -17.03 4.03
CA ASP A 179 -31.54 -17.80 3.90
C ASP A 179 -30.77 -17.70 2.59
N GLU A 180 -29.79 -16.81 2.58
CA GLU A 180 -28.56 -17.03 1.81
C GLU A 180 -27.38 -17.21 2.76
N SER A 181 -26.72 -18.36 2.61
CA SER A 181 -25.41 -18.69 3.14
C SER A 181 -24.38 -17.73 2.56
N PHE A 182 -23.80 -16.89 3.42
CA PHE A 182 -22.67 -16.02 3.08
C PHE A 182 -21.36 -16.79 3.20
N GLU A 183 -21.02 -17.59 2.19
CA GLU A 183 -19.64 -17.64 1.74
C GLU A 183 -19.52 -16.58 0.64
N ASN A 184 -18.93 -15.41 0.95
CA ASN A 184 -18.30 -14.48 -0.01
C ASN A 184 -17.93 -13.14 0.65
N ALA A 185 -17.19 -13.20 1.76
CA ALA A 185 -16.43 -12.04 2.26
C ALA A 185 -14.92 -12.33 2.35
N SER A 186 -14.45 -13.48 1.86
CA SER A 186 -13.06 -13.90 1.96
C SER A 186 -12.61 -14.60 0.68
N GLN A 187 -12.39 -13.82 -0.37
CA GLN A 187 -11.32 -14.15 -1.29
C GLN A 187 -10.20 -13.16 -1.01
N ARG A 188 -9.44 -13.43 0.06
CA ARG A 188 -8.00 -13.22 -0.04
C ARG A 188 -7.59 -14.01 -1.27
N GLU A 189 -7.25 -13.32 -2.36
CA GLU A 189 -6.47 -13.94 -3.42
C GLU A 189 -5.20 -14.44 -2.73
N SER A 190 -5.21 -15.72 -2.35
CA SER A 190 -4.02 -16.44 -1.94
C SER A 190 -3.19 -16.65 -3.20
N SER A 191 -2.62 -15.56 -3.72
CA SER A 191 -1.43 -15.66 -4.54
C SER A 191 -0.27 -15.85 -3.57
N SER A 192 -0.13 -17.10 -3.09
CA SER A 192 1.18 -17.62 -2.73
C SER A 192 2.01 -17.69 -4.00
N ILE A 193 2.38 -16.52 -4.53
CA ILE A 193 3.58 -16.42 -5.34
C ILE A 193 4.67 -16.40 -4.27
N GLU A 194 5.23 -17.58 -4.03
CA GLU A 194 6.49 -17.72 -3.31
C GLU A 194 7.43 -16.63 -3.80
N THR A 195 8.03 -15.90 -2.87
CA THR A 195 9.05 -14.88 -3.08
C THR A 195 10.32 -15.55 -3.64
N GLU A 196 10.25 -16.05 -4.87
CA GLU A 196 11.43 -16.11 -5.72
C GLU A 196 11.76 -14.66 -6.05
N GLU A 197 13.03 -14.26 -5.84
CA GLU A 197 13.57 -12.99 -6.33
C GLU A 197 13.38 -12.95 -7.86
N TYR A 198 12.21 -12.49 -8.32
CA TYR A 198 11.94 -12.36 -9.73
C TYR A 198 12.66 -11.12 -10.24
N VAL A 199 13.84 -11.34 -10.83
CA VAL A 199 14.64 -10.27 -11.41
C VAL A 199 14.29 -10.14 -12.89
N MET A 200 13.85 -8.95 -13.28
CA MET A 200 13.51 -8.62 -14.65
C MET A 200 14.70 -7.97 -15.36
N ASP A 201 14.95 -8.36 -16.60
CA ASP A 201 15.93 -7.70 -17.45
C ASP A 201 15.30 -6.46 -18.09
N LEU A 202 15.64 -5.26 -17.60
CA LEU A 202 15.09 -4.00 -18.13
C LEU A 202 15.55 -3.67 -19.55
N ILE A 203 16.74 -4.14 -19.90
CA ILE A 203 17.31 -4.08 -21.25
C ILE A 203 17.93 -5.43 -21.61
N HIS A 204 18.11 -5.67 -22.91
CA HIS A 204 18.81 -6.87 -23.37
C HIS A 204 20.23 -6.97 -22.77
N PRO A 205 20.62 -8.09 -22.13
CA PRO A 205 21.91 -8.23 -21.44
C PRO A 205 23.13 -7.95 -22.32
N ASP A 206 23.08 -8.31 -23.60
CA ASP A 206 24.17 -8.11 -24.57
C ASP A 206 24.54 -6.63 -24.78
N VAL A 207 23.66 -5.71 -24.40
CA VAL A 207 23.81 -4.27 -24.62
C VAL A 207 24.51 -3.57 -23.45
N ILE A 208 24.50 -4.20 -22.27
CA ILE A 208 25.08 -3.66 -21.03
C ILE A 208 26.57 -3.32 -21.19
N PRO A 209 27.42 -4.16 -21.84
CA PRO A 209 28.82 -3.82 -22.08
C PRO A 209 29.01 -2.58 -22.96
N HIS A 210 28.12 -2.35 -23.94
CA HIS A 210 28.19 -1.17 -24.81
C HIS A 210 27.86 0.10 -24.02
N VAL A 211 26.79 0.07 -23.21
CA VAL A 211 26.40 1.19 -22.33
C VAL A 211 27.49 1.48 -21.31
N LYS A 212 28.10 0.44 -20.73
CA LYS A 212 29.24 0.58 -19.80
C LYS A 212 30.45 1.22 -20.48
N SER A 213 30.80 0.79 -21.70
CA SER A 213 31.94 1.36 -22.44
C SER A 213 31.75 2.86 -22.74
N ILE A 214 30.50 3.28 -23.04
CA ILE A 214 30.16 4.70 -23.18
C ILE A 214 30.34 5.44 -21.85
N ALA A 215 29.85 4.85 -20.75
CA ALA A 215 30.01 5.42 -19.41
C ALA A 215 31.49 5.62 -19.07
N ASP A 216 32.33 4.59 -19.21
CA ASP A 216 33.76 4.64 -18.90
C ASP A 216 34.48 5.77 -19.67
N VAL A 217 34.20 5.92 -20.96
CA VAL A 217 34.81 6.96 -21.80
C VAL A 217 34.34 8.36 -21.41
N MET A 218 33.04 8.54 -21.17
CA MET A 218 32.49 9.82 -20.75
C MET A 218 33.00 10.24 -19.36
N PHE A 219 33.11 9.29 -18.42
CA PHE A 219 33.64 9.54 -17.08
C PHE A 219 35.13 9.88 -17.11
N ALA A 220 35.93 9.13 -17.87
CA ALA A 220 37.34 9.44 -18.07
C ALA A 220 37.53 10.86 -18.64
N SER A 221 36.65 11.28 -19.55
CA SER A 221 36.67 12.61 -20.17
C SER A 221 36.13 13.75 -19.29
N GLY A 222 35.64 13.46 -18.08
CA GLY A 222 35.07 14.46 -17.17
C GLY A 222 33.61 14.85 -17.45
N TYR A 223 32.88 14.05 -18.24
CA TYR A 223 31.46 14.25 -18.61
C TYR A 223 30.53 13.33 -17.80
N ASN A 224 30.88 13.06 -16.54
CA ASN A 224 30.12 12.18 -15.67
C ASN A 224 28.71 12.72 -15.40
N GLN A 225 28.55 14.04 -15.28
CA GLN A 225 27.24 14.66 -15.03
C GLN A 225 26.32 14.52 -16.24
N GLU A 226 26.84 14.75 -17.44
CA GLU A 226 26.16 14.64 -18.71
C GLU A 226 25.66 13.23 -18.99
N PHE A 227 26.50 12.21 -18.71
CA PHE A 227 26.09 10.81 -18.78
C PHE A 227 24.97 10.53 -17.77
N CYS A 228 25.18 10.88 -16.50
CA CYS A 228 24.23 10.56 -15.44
C CYS A 228 22.87 11.22 -15.66
N GLN A 229 22.83 12.46 -16.16
CA GLN A 229 21.60 13.16 -16.50
C GLN A 229 20.84 12.49 -17.65
N ALA A 230 21.54 12.11 -18.73
CA ALA A 230 20.92 11.42 -19.86
C ALA A 230 20.40 10.02 -19.45
N PHE A 231 21.23 9.25 -18.76
CA PHE A 231 20.90 7.90 -18.30
C PHE A 231 19.74 7.89 -17.31
N SER A 232 19.80 8.71 -16.26
CA SER A 232 18.73 8.80 -15.25
C SER A 232 17.46 9.41 -15.85
N GLY A 233 17.59 10.36 -16.78
CA GLY A 233 16.47 10.97 -17.49
C GLY A 233 15.68 9.95 -18.31
N PHE A 234 16.37 9.11 -19.10
CA PHE A 234 15.72 8.03 -19.86
C PHE A 234 14.92 7.08 -18.96
N TRP A 235 15.55 6.65 -17.85
CA TRP A 235 14.88 5.74 -16.93
C TRP A 235 13.71 6.42 -16.23
N ARG A 236 13.84 7.67 -15.78
CA ARG A 236 12.74 8.46 -15.20
C ARG A 236 11.53 8.53 -16.12
N ASP A 237 11.73 8.81 -17.40
CA ASP A 237 10.64 8.91 -18.36
C ASP A 237 10.00 7.52 -18.59
N THR A 238 10.84 6.47 -18.65
CA THR A 238 10.38 5.08 -18.71
C THR A 238 9.59 4.65 -17.47
N PHE A 239 10.01 5.06 -16.26
CA PHE A 239 9.24 4.85 -15.02
C PHE A 239 7.88 5.55 -15.09
N ALA A 240 7.84 6.77 -15.62
CA ALA A 240 6.59 7.53 -15.77
C ALA A 240 5.62 6.84 -16.74
N GLU A 241 6.12 6.26 -17.85
CA GLU A 241 5.31 5.42 -18.74
C GLU A 241 4.73 4.20 -18.02
N PHE A 242 5.49 3.55 -17.14
CA PHE A 242 4.99 2.41 -16.36
C PHE A 242 3.89 2.78 -15.38
N LEU A 243 3.97 3.96 -14.76
CA LEU A 243 2.87 4.47 -13.93
C LEU A 243 1.59 4.65 -14.73
N ILE A 244 1.70 5.12 -15.98
CA ILE A 244 0.54 5.26 -16.88
C ILE A 244 -0.03 3.89 -17.25
N ILE A 245 0.81 2.88 -17.54
CA ILE A 245 0.36 1.52 -17.86
C ILE A 245 -0.36 0.86 -16.67
N LEU A 246 0.16 1.09 -15.46
CA LEU A 246 -0.47 0.62 -14.22
C LEU A 246 -1.71 1.44 -13.84
N ASP A 247 -2.08 2.41 -14.68
CA ASP A 247 -3.20 3.31 -14.50
C ASP A 247 -3.14 3.96 -13.10
N VAL A 248 -1.96 4.45 -12.73
CA VAL A 248 -1.73 5.28 -11.54
C VAL A 248 -1.84 6.73 -11.99
N GLU A 249 -3.05 7.27 -11.91
CA GLU A 249 -3.33 8.68 -12.20
C GLU A 249 -2.83 9.56 -11.05
N GLN A 250 -2.33 10.75 -11.40
CA GLN A 250 -2.01 11.77 -10.41
C GLN A 250 -3.29 12.39 -9.88
N PHE A 251 -3.71 11.98 -8.69
CA PHE A 251 -4.85 12.59 -8.01
C PHE A 251 -4.37 13.61 -6.99
N SER A 252 -5.06 14.75 -6.91
CA SER A 252 -4.90 15.63 -5.77
C SER A 252 -5.59 15.03 -4.54
N ILE A 253 -5.26 15.55 -3.34
CA ILE A 253 -5.92 15.14 -2.10
C ILE A 253 -7.44 15.36 -2.21
N GLU A 254 -7.86 16.49 -2.80
CA GLU A 254 -9.27 16.81 -2.98
C GLU A 254 -9.98 15.81 -3.89
N ASP A 255 -9.34 15.41 -5.00
CA ASP A 255 -9.92 14.44 -5.93
C ASP A 255 -10.19 13.11 -5.22
N VAL A 256 -9.23 12.60 -4.45
CA VAL A 256 -9.36 11.34 -3.70
C VAL A 256 -10.47 11.43 -2.66
N LEU A 257 -10.61 12.56 -1.96
CA LEU A 257 -11.64 12.74 -0.94
C LEU A 257 -13.06 12.86 -1.52
N GLN A 258 -13.20 13.37 -2.74
CA GLN A 258 -14.49 13.51 -3.43
C GLN A 258 -14.91 12.25 -4.20
N MET A 259 -14.03 11.27 -4.38
CA MET A 259 -14.32 10.05 -5.14
C MET A 259 -15.41 9.19 -4.50
N GLU A 260 -16.22 8.56 -5.35
CA GLU A 260 -17.14 7.51 -4.92
C GLU A 260 -16.36 6.29 -4.40
N TRP A 261 -16.82 5.73 -3.28
CA TRP A 261 -16.15 4.61 -2.61
C TRP A 261 -15.84 3.42 -3.52
N LYS A 262 -16.77 3.05 -4.40
CA LYS A 262 -16.59 1.92 -5.31
C LYS A 262 -15.40 2.12 -6.26
N TYR A 263 -15.27 3.33 -6.79
CA TYR A 263 -14.14 3.70 -7.66
C TYR A 263 -12.85 3.77 -6.85
N LEU A 264 -12.86 4.45 -5.71
CA LEU A 264 -11.71 4.59 -4.84
C LEU A 264 -11.14 3.23 -4.39
N ASN A 265 -12.00 2.31 -3.96
CA ASN A 265 -11.59 0.96 -3.56
C ASN A 265 -10.90 0.21 -4.71
N SER A 266 -11.39 0.36 -5.95
CA SER A 266 -10.72 -0.20 -7.14
C SER A 266 -9.33 0.39 -7.32
N ARG A 267 -9.20 1.73 -7.19
CA ARG A 267 -7.91 2.43 -7.31
C ARG A 267 -6.92 2.03 -6.23
N ILE A 268 -7.38 1.83 -5.00
CA ILE A 268 -6.53 1.38 -3.89
C ILE A 268 -6.03 -0.05 -4.13
N ARG A 269 -6.88 -0.94 -4.65
CA ARG A 269 -6.45 -2.28 -5.05
C ARG A 269 -5.37 -2.21 -6.12
N MET A 270 -5.54 -1.38 -7.15
CA MET A 270 -4.52 -1.19 -8.19
C MET A 270 -3.23 -0.60 -7.62
N TRP A 271 -3.34 0.39 -6.74
CA TRP A 271 -2.20 0.99 -6.05
C TRP A 271 -1.37 -0.03 -5.26
N ARG A 272 -2.02 -0.98 -4.55
CA ARG A 272 -1.31 -2.05 -3.82
C ARG A 272 -0.45 -2.92 -4.73
N HIS A 273 -0.97 -3.27 -5.90
CA HIS A 273 -0.20 -4.03 -6.88
C HIS A 273 0.92 -3.18 -7.47
N ALA A 274 0.61 -1.93 -7.85
CA ALA A 274 1.58 -1.02 -8.45
C ALA A 274 2.76 -0.73 -7.52
N ILE A 275 2.52 -0.41 -6.26
CA ILE A 275 3.60 -0.07 -5.31
C ILE A 275 4.50 -1.27 -5.02
N LYS A 276 3.93 -2.47 -4.85
CA LYS A 276 4.69 -3.70 -4.65
C LYS A 276 5.55 -4.02 -5.87
N SER A 277 4.96 -4.01 -7.07
CA SER A 277 5.69 -4.30 -8.30
C SER A 277 6.76 -3.26 -8.61
N ILE A 278 6.49 -1.98 -8.36
CA ILE A 278 7.46 -0.92 -8.62
C ILE A 278 8.64 -1.00 -7.66
N ILE A 279 8.41 -1.16 -6.36
CA ILE A 279 9.50 -1.19 -5.37
C ILE A 279 10.28 -2.51 -5.45
N SER A 280 9.62 -3.65 -5.30
CA SER A 280 10.31 -4.95 -5.17
C SER A 280 10.86 -5.49 -6.49
N ILE A 281 10.21 -5.22 -7.63
CA ILE A 281 10.62 -5.78 -8.92
C ILE A 281 11.36 -4.74 -9.74
N TYR A 282 10.71 -3.62 -10.03
CA TYR A 282 11.24 -2.68 -11.01
C TYR A 282 12.45 -1.90 -10.49
N VAL A 283 12.34 -1.24 -9.33
CA VAL A 283 13.44 -0.46 -8.74
C VAL A 283 14.61 -1.38 -8.36
N ALA A 284 14.34 -2.60 -7.89
CA ALA A 284 15.37 -3.63 -7.67
C ALA A 284 16.10 -4.02 -8.95
N SER A 285 15.37 -4.26 -10.04
CA SER A 285 15.95 -4.57 -11.35
C SER A 285 16.75 -3.39 -11.90
N ALA A 286 16.27 -2.15 -11.70
CA ALA A 286 16.98 -0.93 -12.07
C ALA A 286 18.27 -0.77 -11.27
N LYS A 287 18.24 -1.00 -9.95
CA LYS A 287 19.44 -0.98 -9.12
C LYS A 287 20.50 -1.94 -9.65
N ARG A 288 20.12 -3.18 -9.97
CA ARG A 288 21.04 -4.18 -10.54
C ARG A 288 21.67 -3.70 -11.86
N LEU A 289 20.86 -3.18 -12.77
CA LEU A 289 21.35 -2.63 -14.04
C LEU A 289 22.31 -1.45 -13.82
N PHE A 290 21.95 -0.54 -12.92
CA PHE A 290 22.72 0.66 -12.63
C PHE A 290 24.05 0.29 -11.98
N ASP A 291 24.07 -0.71 -11.09
CA ASP A 291 25.30 -1.24 -10.51
C ASP A 291 26.19 -1.94 -11.54
N GLN A 292 25.61 -2.62 -12.54
CA GLN A 292 26.38 -3.23 -13.63
C GLN A 292 27.06 -2.19 -14.55
N VAL A 293 26.41 -1.05 -14.79
CA VAL A 293 26.94 0.02 -15.64
C VAL A 293 27.85 0.98 -14.87
N LEU A 294 27.47 1.35 -13.65
CA LEU A 294 28.09 2.44 -12.87
C LEU A 294 28.78 1.98 -11.58
N GLY A 295 28.77 0.69 -11.24
CA GLY A 295 29.30 0.20 -9.97
C GLY A 295 30.78 0.49 -9.73
N GLU A 296 31.57 0.60 -10.79
CA GLU A 296 33.00 0.97 -10.70
C GLU A 296 33.21 2.47 -10.40
N HIS A 297 32.17 3.29 -10.56
CA HIS A 297 32.19 4.74 -10.38
C HIS A 297 31.67 5.18 -8.99
N GLY A 298 31.68 4.29 -7.99
CA GLY A 298 31.33 4.58 -6.61
C GLY A 298 29.83 4.86 -6.39
N HIS A 299 29.50 5.96 -5.70
CA HIS A 299 28.11 6.30 -5.32
C HIS A 299 27.21 6.74 -6.49
N MET A 300 27.75 6.85 -7.71
CA MET A 300 27.02 7.36 -8.87
C MET A 300 25.85 6.45 -9.28
N SER A 301 25.98 5.13 -9.13
CA SER A 301 24.87 4.18 -9.36
C SER A 301 23.66 4.53 -8.50
N SER A 302 23.87 4.69 -7.19
CA SER A 302 22.79 5.02 -6.24
C SER A 302 22.21 6.41 -6.50
N ALA A 303 23.05 7.39 -6.82
CA ALA A 303 22.59 8.75 -7.16
C ALA A 303 21.70 8.76 -8.41
N CYS A 304 22.09 8.05 -9.47
CA CYS A 304 21.30 7.89 -10.68
C CYS A 304 19.97 7.18 -10.42
N LEU A 305 19.98 6.11 -9.62
CA LEU A 305 18.77 5.36 -9.27
C LEU A 305 17.76 6.26 -8.56
N ILE A 306 18.23 7.05 -7.60
CA ILE A 306 17.39 7.97 -6.84
C ILE A 306 16.83 9.05 -7.75
N GLU A 307 17.66 9.66 -8.61
CA GLU A 307 17.20 10.68 -9.57
C GLU A 307 16.14 10.12 -10.55
N ALA A 308 16.32 8.87 -11.00
CA ALA A 308 15.38 8.22 -11.91
C ALA A 308 14.05 7.83 -11.23
N SER A 309 14.11 7.32 -10.00
CA SER A 309 12.95 6.71 -9.31
C SER A 309 12.19 7.64 -8.37
N LYS A 310 12.82 8.72 -7.87
CA LYS A 310 12.26 9.59 -6.82
C LYS A 310 10.88 10.14 -7.17
N ALA A 311 10.72 10.78 -8.33
CA ALA A 311 9.44 11.40 -8.70
C ALA A 311 8.31 10.36 -8.89
N PRO A 312 8.52 9.24 -9.62
CA PRO A 312 7.56 8.15 -9.71
C PRO A 312 7.15 7.54 -8.36
N VAL A 313 8.12 7.25 -7.48
CA VAL A 313 7.83 6.66 -6.16
C VAL A 313 7.08 7.65 -5.29
N LEU A 314 7.46 8.92 -5.26
CA LEU A 314 6.72 9.95 -4.53
C LEU A 314 5.29 10.13 -5.05
N CYS A 315 5.05 9.98 -6.36
CA CYS A 315 3.71 9.99 -6.92
C CYS A 315 2.82 8.88 -6.30
N LEU A 316 3.33 7.66 -6.20
CA LEU A 316 2.63 6.55 -5.55
C LEU A 316 2.37 6.85 -4.07
N LEU A 317 3.38 7.34 -3.35
CA LEU A 317 3.24 7.65 -1.93
C LEU A 317 2.22 8.77 -1.68
N ASN A 318 2.17 9.79 -2.54
CA ASN A 318 1.20 10.88 -2.45
C ASN A 318 -0.25 10.41 -2.55
N PHE A 319 -0.54 9.43 -3.41
CA PHE A 319 -1.87 8.80 -3.44
C PHE A 319 -2.18 8.13 -2.10
N GLY A 320 -1.24 7.39 -1.54
CA GLY A 320 -1.39 6.80 -0.21
C GLY A 320 -1.65 7.83 0.89
N HIS A 321 -0.93 8.95 0.85
CA HIS A 321 -1.11 10.05 1.80
C HIS A 321 -2.51 10.65 1.67
N ALA A 322 -3.01 10.87 0.45
CA ALA A 322 -4.36 11.37 0.22
C ALA A 322 -5.43 10.42 0.79
N VAL A 323 -5.27 9.11 0.61
CA VAL A 323 -6.16 8.09 1.20
C VAL A 323 -6.08 8.10 2.73
N SER A 324 -4.89 8.29 3.32
CA SER A 324 -4.73 8.30 4.78
C SER A 324 -5.51 9.42 5.50
N ILE A 325 -5.90 10.48 4.78
CA ILE A 325 -6.65 11.66 5.25
C ILE A 325 -8.18 11.44 5.18
N GLY A 326 -8.64 10.34 4.58
CA GLY A 326 -10.06 10.06 4.31
C GLY A 326 -11.01 10.21 5.51
N PRO A 327 -12.33 10.15 5.30
CA PRO A 327 -13.36 10.49 6.29
C PRO A 327 -13.43 9.59 7.53
N HIS A 328 -12.46 8.69 7.75
CA HIS A 328 -12.33 7.84 8.94
C HIS A 328 -13.59 7.04 9.30
N LYS A 329 -14.36 6.62 8.29
CA LYS A 329 -15.52 5.75 8.48
C LYS A 329 -15.07 4.32 8.78
N PRO A 330 -15.90 3.49 9.43
CA PRO A 330 -15.52 2.11 9.72
C PRO A 330 -15.14 1.31 8.47
N GLU A 331 -15.79 1.55 7.33
CA GLU A 331 -15.50 0.88 6.05
C GLU A 331 -14.06 1.13 5.55
N TRP A 332 -13.46 2.26 5.94
CA TRP A 332 -12.10 2.64 5.55
C TRP A 332 -11.02 1.84 6.28
N LEU A 333 -11.33 1.25 7.44
CA LEU A 333 -10.33 0.59 8.27
C LEU A 333 -9.61 -0.54 7.50
N TYR A 334 -10.37 -1.42 6.85
CA TYR A 334 -9.79 -2.56 6.12
C TYR A 334 -8.91 -2.10 4.97
N CYS A 335 -9.35 -1.06 4.28
CA CYS A 335 -8.60 -0.44 3.21
C CYS A 335 -7.26 0.13 3.69
N LEU A 336 -7.25 0.82 4.84
CA LEU A 336 -6.01 1.35 5.41
C LEU A 336 -5.07 0.24 5.90
N LEU A 337 -5.63 -0.80 6.53
CA LEU A 337 -4.85 -1.97 6.97
C LEU A 337 -4.23 -2.73 5.80
N ASP A 338 -4.99 -2.89 4.71
CA ASP A 338 -4.54 -3.50 3.47
C ASP A 338 -3.37 -2.73 2.83
N MET A 339 -3.41 -1.39 2.86
CA MET A 339 -2.31 -0.56 2.37
C MET A 339 -1.11 -0.60 3.32
N TYR A 340 -1.36 -0.56 4.63
CA TYR A 340 -0.34 -0.67 5.66
C TYR A 340 0.42 -1.99 5.54
N GLU A 341 -0.28 -3.11 5.37
CA GLU A 341 0.31 -4.44 5.24
C GLU A 341 1.29 -4.49 4.06
N VAL A 342 0.86 -4.02 2.87
CA VAL A 342 1.72 -3.98 1.68
C VAL A 342 2.97 -3.14 1.95
N LEU A 343 2.83 -1.93 2.50
CA LEU A 343 3.99 -1.10 2.83
C LEU A 343 4.89 -1.76 3.88
N ALA A 344 4.34 -2.39 4.91
CA ALA A 344 5.11 -3.08 5.93
C ALA A 344 5.96 -4.22 5.32
N THR A 345 5.43 -4.94 4.32
CA THR A 345 6.21 -5.96 3.60
C THR A 345 7.35 -5.38 2.77
N LEU A 346 7.24 -4.11 2.33
CA LEU A 346 8.21 -3.43 1.48
C LEU A 346 9.31 -2.68 2.26
N VAL A 347 9.24 -2.66 3.60
CA VAL A 347 10.23 -1.99 4.46
C VAL A 347 11.67 -2.45 4.16
N PRO A 348 11.99 -3.77 4.05
CA PRO A 348 13.34 -4.21 3.76
C PRO A 348 13.85 -3.75 2.38
N ASP A 349 12.98 -3.79 1.38
CA ASP A 349 13.30 -3.35 0.01
C ASP A 349 13.60 -1.86 0.00
N MET A 350 12.78 -1.06 0.70
CA MET A 350 12.98 0.39 0.79
C MET A 350 14.33 0.76 1.43
N ASP A 351 14.70 0.06 2.50
CA ASP A 351 15.97 0.28 3.18
C ASP A 351 17.19 -0.14 2.34
N ALA A 352 17.06 -1.19 1.54
CA ALA A 352 18.11 -1.67 0.64
C ALA A 352 18.26 -0.81 -0.62
N LEU A 353 17.15 -0.31 -1.17
CA LEU A 353 17.11 0.44 -2.43
C LEU A 353 17.50 1.91 -2.24
N PHE A 354 17.13 2.52 -1.12
CA PHE A 354 17.33 3.93 -0.83
C PHE A 354 18.19 4.11 0.43
N PRO A 355 19.53 4.25 0.30
CA PRO A 355 20.42 4.51 1.44
C PRO A 355 20.12 5.86 2.12
N GLU A 356 20.43 5.99 3.41
CA GLU A 356 20.10 7.17 4.22
C GLU A 356 20.81 8.45 3.74
N GLU A 357 22.01 8.34 3.18
CA GLU A 357 22.84 9.48 2.80
C GLU A 357 22.28 10.25 1.58
N ILE A 358 21.64 9.54 0.64
CA ILE A 358 21.23 10.09 -0.66
C ILE A 358 19.72 9.94 -0.89
N GLY A 359 19.11 8.88 -0.37
CA GLY A 359 17.70 8.50 -0.59
C GLY A 359 16.74 8.93 0.52
N SER A 360 17.19 9.74 1.48
CA SER A 360 16.43 10.10 2.70
C SER A 360 15.03 10.64 2.42
N VAL A 361 14.86 11.48 1.38
CA VAL A 361 13.55 12.08 1.05
C VAL A 361 12.48 11.00 0.78
N VAL A 362 12.82 9.98 -0.01
CA VAL A 362 11.85 8.92 -0.37
C VAL A 362 11.55 8.04 0.84
N ARG A 363 12.59 7.69 1.63
CA ARG A 363 12.40 6.90 2.86
C ARG A 363 11.52 7.64 3.87
N VAL A 364 11.80 8.92 4.12
CA VAL A 364 11.03 9.71 5.09
C VAL A 364 9.56 9.75 4.70
N GLU A 365 9.25 9.98 3.43
CA GLU A 365 7.86 9.97 2.93
C GLU A 365 7.22 8.57 3.02
N PHE A 366 7.97 7.51 2.74
CA PHE A 366 7.49 6.13 2.86
C PHE A 366 7.14 5.76 4.31
N TYR A 367 8.04 6.04 5.26
CA TYR A 367 7.83 5.77 6.67
C TYR A 367 6.74 6.67 7.27
N GLU A 368 6.65 7.92 6.83
CA GLU A 368 5.57 8.81 7.25
C GLU A 368 4.21 8.31 6.75
N LEU A 369 4.12 7.82 5.50
CA LEU A 369 2.90 7.19 5.00
C LEU A 369 2.53 5.94 5.80
N LEU A 370 3.49 5.02 6.00
CA LEU A 370 3.29 3.79 6.79
C LEU A 370 2.76 4.12 8.19
N ARG A 371 3.39 5.10 8.87
CA ARG A 371 2.96 5.59 10.18
C ARG A 371 1.54 6.17 10.13
N ARG A 372 1.25 7.05 9.17
CA ARG A 372 -0.09 7.67 9.02
C ARG A 372 -1.19 6.66 8.79
N LEU A 373 -0.96 5.66 7.92
CA LEU A 373 -1.95 4.60 7.69
C LEU A 373 -2.22 3.81 8.98
N GLY A 374 -1.18 3.46 9.73
CA GLY A 374 -1.31 2.78 11.02
C GLY A 374 -2.03 3.61 12.08
N ASP A 375 -1.70 4.90 12.18
CA ASP A 375 -2.35 5.83 13.12
C ASP A 375 -3.82 6.04 12.75
N SER A 376 -4.12 6.30 11.48
CA SER A 376 -5.50 6.46 10.97
C SER A 376 -6.33 5.20 11.20
N ALA A 377 -5.78 4.01 10.93
CA ALA A 377 -6.43 2.74 11.22
C ALA A 377 -6.73 2.58 12.71
N THR A 378 -5.77 2.93 13.57
CA THR A 378 -5.93 2.83 15.02
C THR A 378 -6.99 3.79 15.57
N VAL A 379 -7.06 5.02 15.02
CA VAL A 379 -8.10 5.99 15.36
C VAL A 379 -9.48 5.45 14.99
N ILE A 380 -9.67 4.98 13.76
CA ILE A 380 -10.98 4.44 13.30
C ILE A 380 -11.39 3.26 14.17
N PHE A 381 -10.46 2.35 14.46
CA PHE A 381 -10.70 1.20 15.33
C PHE A 381 -11.19 1.65 16.71
N LYS A 382 -10.48 2.59 17.36
CA LYS A 382 -10.85 3.11 18.69
C LYS A 382 -12.18 3.88 18.67
N GLU A 383 -12.46 4.66 17.62
CA GLU A 383 -13.66 5.50 17.50
C GLU A 383 -14.94 4.73 17.18
N LEU A 384 -14.86 3.51 16.65
CA LEU A 384 -16.03 2.69 16.34
C LEU A 384 -16.97 2.52 17.56
N GLY A 385 -16.41 2.36 18.75
CA GLY A 385 -17.18 2.29 19.99
C GLY A 385 -18.06 3.52 20.22
N ASN A 386 -17.53 4.72 19.94
CA ASN A 386 -18.27 5.97 20.07
C ASN A 386 -19.40 6.05 19.04
N HIS A 387 -19.15 5.61 17.80
CA HIS A 387 -20.17 5.54 16.76
C HIS A 387 -21.32 4.63 17.18
N ILE A 388 -21.04 3.41 17.66
CA ILE A 388 -22.06 2.47 18.14
C ILE A 388 -22.84 3.06 19.32
N ALA A 389 -22.15 3.68 20.28
CA ALA A 389 -22.77 4.30 21.44
C ALA A 389 -23.72 5.44 21.04
N SER A 390 -23.34 6.23 20.04
CA SER A 390 -24.11 7.39 19.55
C SER A 390 -25.37 7.02 18.77
N CYS A 391 -25.48 5.77 18.28
CA CYS A 391 -26.66 5.28 17.56
C CYS A 391 -27.88 5.20 18.49
N SER A 392 -28.58 6.31 18.69
CA SER A 392 -29.83 6.37 19.45
C SER A 392 -31.05 6.06 18.58
N SER A 393 -32.13 5.61 19.19
CA SER A 393 -33.43 5.51 18.54
C SER A 393 -34.49 6.11 19.45
N THR A 394 -35.46 6.79 18.86
CA THR A 394 -36.65 7.30 19.57
C THR A 394 -37.81 6.31 19.53
N THR A 395 -37.72 5.28 18.67
CA THR A 395 -38.77 4.27 18.50
C THR A 395 -38.24 2.85 18.72
N PRO A 396 -39.06 1.95 19.30
CA PRO A 396 -38.66 0.56 19.47
C PRO A 396 -38.59 -0.17 18.13
N PHE A 397 -37.62 -1.06 17.97
CA PHE A 397 -37.49 -1.87 16.76
C PHE A 397 -38.71 -2.79 16.59
N PRO A 398 -39.29 -2.94 15.39
CA PRO A 398 -40.50 -3.75 15.23
C PRO A 398 -40.34 -5.20 15.69
N ASN A 399 -41.34 -5.72 16.38
CA ASN A 399 -41.55 -7.15 16.70
C ASN A 399 -40.42 -7.85 17.48
N GLY A 400 -39.48 -7.12 18.05
CA GLY A 400 -38.41 -7.67 18.91
C GLY A 400 -37.37 -8.52 18.16
N GLY A 401 -37.25 -8.37 16.84
CA GLY A 401 -36.26 -9.11 16.04
C GLY A 401 -34.80 -8.67 16.28
N ILE A 402 -33.89 -9.20 15.47
CA ILE A 402 -32.47 -8.79 15.49
C ILE A 402 -32.35 -7.38 14.90
N HIS A 403 -31.72 -6.48 15.65
CA HIS A 403 -31.51 -5.09 15.26
C HIS A 403 -30.44 -4.99 14.16
N PRO A 404 -30.61 -4.14 13.12
CA PRO A 404 -29.61 -3.96 12.05
C PRO A 404 -28.22 -3.60 12.57
N LEU A 405 -28.13 -2.71 13.57
CA LEU A 405 -26.88 -2.37 14.26
C LEU A 405 -26.14 -3.61 14.81
N THR A 406 -26.85 -4.59 15.36
CA THR A 406 -26.24 -5.84 15.84
C THR A 406 -25.60 -6.61 14.69
N LYS A 407 -26.30 -6.72 13.56
CA LYS A 407 -25.74 -7.38 12.37
C LYS A 407 -24.50 -6.63 11.85
N TYR A 408 -24.60 -5.31 11.73
CA TYR A 408 -23.51 -4.45 11.27
C TYR A 408 -22.26 -4.63 12.12
N VAL A 409 -22.37 -4.45 13.44
CA VAL A 409 -21.22 -4.54 14.36
C VAL A 409 -20.62 -5.94 14.39
N ILE A 410 -21.46 -6.98 14.41
CA ILE A 410 -20.95 -8.36 14.42
C ILE A 410 -20.27 -8.70 13.10
N ASN A 411 -20.84 -8.32 11.95
CA ASN A 411 -20.20 -8.52 10.66
C ASN A 411 -18.86 -7.79 10.59
N TYR A 412 -18.81 -6.56 11.11
CA TYR A 412 -17.57 -5.81 11.22
C TYR A 412 -16.54 -6.51 12.10
N ILE A 413 -16.95 -7.03 13.27
CA ILE A 413 -16.07 -7.79 14.16
C ILE A 413 -15.52 -9.05 13.48
N MET A 414 -16.32 -9.73 12.64
CA MET A 414 -15.87 -10.94 11.94
C MET A 414 -14.66 -10.69 11.04
N CYS A 415 -14.58 -9.51 10.41
CA CYS A 415 -13.49 -9.18 9.51
C CYS A 415 -12.13 -9.05 10.21
N PHE A 416 -12.10 -8.80 11.53
CA PHE A 416 -10.83 -8.67 12.28
C PHE A 416 -10.08 -9.97 12.50
N ALA A 417 -10.72 -11.12 12.24
CA ALA A 417 -10.05 -12.41 12.38
C ALA A 417 -8.78 -12.50 11.50
N GLU A 418 -8.75 -11.75 10.41
CA GLU A 418 -7.65 -11.75 9.43
C GLU A 418 -6.58 -10.66 9.68
N TYR A 419 -6.92 -9.62 10.45
CA TYR A 419 -6.03 -8.46 10.70
C TYR A 419 -5.50 -8.38 12.13
N GLY A 420 -5.82 -9.37 12.97
CA GLY A 420 -5.54 -9.28 14.40
C GLY A 420 -4.05 -9.12 14.75
N ASP A 421 -3.15 -9.76 14.01
CA ASP A 421 -1.69 -9.62 14.22
C ASP A 421 -1.21 -8.19 13.91
N ILE A 422 -1.66 -7.64 12.78
CA ILE A 422 -1.33 -6.27 12.34
C ILE A 422 -1.86 -5.24 13.35
N LEU A 423 -3.13 -5.38 13.74
CA LEU A 423 -3.75 -4.47 14.71
C LEU A 423 -3.11 -4.58 16.09
N ASN A 424 -2.72 -5.78 16.52
CA ASN A 424 -2.02 -5.94 17.79
C ASN A 424 -0.66 -5.23 17.76
N LEU A 425 0.08 -5.33 16.65
CA LEU A 425 1.33 -4.59 16.45
C LEU A 425 1.12 -3.08 16.47
N LEU A 426 0.11 -2.56 15.76
CA LEU A 426 -0.22 -1.13 15.72
C LEU A 426 -0.62 -0.58 17.11
N LEU A 427 -1.42 -1.34 17.86
CA LEU A 427 -1.87 -0.93 19.19
C LEU A 427 -0.71 -0.95 20.21
N GLN A 428 0.15 -1.97 20.16
CA GLN A 428 1.35 -2.04 21.02
C GLN A 428 2.34 -0.91 20.75
N ALA A 429 2.48 -0.47 19.50
CA ALA A 429 3.36 0.63 19.14
C ALA A 429 2.92 1.99 19.75
N GLN A 430 1.63 2.17 20.03
CA GLN A 430 1.10 3.39 20.66
C GLN A 430 1.12 3.34 22.19
N ASP A 431 0.91 2.18 22.80
CA ASP A 431 0.77 2.00 24.25
C ASP A 431 2.13 1.80 24.97
N THR A 432 3.11 2.67 24.68
CA THR A 432 4.48 2.65 25.26
C THR A 432 4.55 2.99 26.76
N VAL A 433 3.41 3.03 27.45
CA VAL A 433 3.32 3.31 28.89
C VAL A 433 2.23 2.42 29.51
N ASP A 434 2.66 1.43 30.30
CA ASP A 434 1.86 0.64 31.25
C ASP A 434 0.88 -0.46 30.75
N SER A 435 1.04 -1.00 29.54
CA SER A 435 0.27 -2.21 29.16
C SER A 435 0.93 -3.50 29.68
N ASP A 436 0.18 -4.27 30.47
CA ASP A 436 0.56 -5.57 31.04
C ASP A 436 0.98 -6.52 29.89
N VAL A 437 2.26 -6.90 29.85
CA VAL A 437 2.89 -7.71 28.80
C VAL A 437 2.20 -9.07 28.76
N GLY A 438 1.16 -9.20 27.93
CA GLY A 438 0.37 -10.42 27.80
C GLY A 438 -1.12 -10.23 27.50
N GLN A 439 -1.68 -9.03 27.65
CA GLN A 439 -3.07 -8.77 27.25
C GLN A 439 -3.16 -8.41 25.76
N ASN A 440 -3.94 -9.20 25.01
CA ASN A 440 -4.23 -8.92 23.61
C ASN A 440 -5.13 -7.67 23.52
N ALA A 441 -4.56 -6.53 23.13
CA ALA A 441 -5.26 -5.25 23.06
C ALA A 441 -6.47 -5.29 22.11
N VAL A 442 -6.36 -6.07 21.02
CA VAL A 442 -7.46 -6.32 20.07
C VAL A 442 -8.59 -7.05 20.78
N ALA A 443 -8.29 -8.11 21.53
CA ALA A 443 -9.29 -8.84 22.32
C ALA A 443 -10.05 -7.94 23.30
N THR A 444 -9.32 -7.11 24.06
CA THR A 444 -9.92 -6.14 25.00
C THR A 444 -10.84 -5.16 24.27
N HIS A 445 -10.41 -4.64 23.12
CA HIS A 445 -11.22 -3.71 22.35
C HIS A 445 -12.48 -4.36 21.77
N LEU A 446 -12.39 -5.56 21.19
CA LEU A 446 -13.54 -6.29 20.64
C LEU A 446 -14.58 -6.63 21.73
N GLN A 447 -14.11 -7.02 22.92
CA GLN A 447 -14.98 -7.23 24.09
C GLN A 447 -15.64 -5.93 24.55
N SER A 448 -14.93 -4.80 24.50
CA SER A 448 -15.50 -3.48 24.76
C SER A 448 -16.59 -3.10 23.74
N LEU A 449 -16.35 -3.31 22.44
CA LEU A 449 -17.34 -3.05 21.39
C LEU A 449 -18.64 -3.84 21.59
N THR A 450 -18.54 -5.13 21.91
CA THR A 450 -19.73 -5.96 22.19
C THR A 450 -20.47 -5.49 23.44
N SER A 451 -19.76 -5.03 24.47
CA SER A 451 -20.35 -4.46 25.68
C SER A 451 -21.07 -3.13 25.42
N ILE A 452 -20.48 -2.25 24.59
CA ILE A 452 -21.09 -1.00 24.15
C ILE A 452 -22.36 -1.27 23.34
N LEU A 453 -22.30 -2.23 22.41
CA LEU A 453 -23.46 -2.66 21.63
C LEU A 453 -24.56 -3.19 22.55
N GLU A 454 -24.24 -4.04 23.53
CA GLU A 454 -25.22 -4.56 24.49
C GLU A 454 -25.88 -3.44 25.30
N ALA A 455 -25.11 -2.48 25.83
CA ALA A 455 -25.63 -1.34 26.56
C ALA A 455 -26.55 -0.47 25.68
N ASN A 456 -26.16 -0.24 24.43
CA ASN A 456 -26.95 0.49 23.46
C ASN A 456 -28.27 -0.25 23.13
N LEU A 457 -28.23 -1.58 22.98
CA LEU A 457 -29.41 -2.41 22.78
C LEU A 457 -30.32 -2.41 24.01
N ASP A 458 -29.79 -2.44 25.23
CA ASP A 458 -30.61 -2.36 26.45
C ASP A 458 -31.34 -1.01 26.52
N ASN A 459 -30.66 0.10 26.19
CA ASN A 459 -31.29 1.41 26.07
C ASN A 459 -32.43 1.41 25.05
N LYS A 460 -32.23 0.83 23.87
CA LYS A 460 -33.30 0.68 22.85
C LYS A 460 -34.43 -0.23 23.33
N SER A 461 -34.11 -1.27 24.09
CA SER A 461 -35.09 -2.20 24.61
C SER A 461 -36.03 -1.57 25.67
N ASN A 462 -35.57 -0.50 26.33
CA ASN A 462 -36.39 0.27 27.28
C ASN A 462 -37.51 1.08 26.59
N LEU A 463 -37.50 1.18 25.25
CA LEU A 463 -38.55 1.85 24.48
C LEU A 463 -39.80 0.98 24.29
N TYR A 464 -39.72 -0.34 24.56
CA TYR A 464 -40.88 -1.22 24.49
C TYR A 464 -41.80 -1.00 25.69
N LYS A 465 -43.10 -0.83 25.41
CA LYS A 465 -44.14 -0.77 26.45
C LYS A 465 -44.36 -2.12 27.14
N ASP A 466 -44.20 -3.22 26.39
CA ASP A 466 -44.35 -4.57 26.90
C ASP A 466 -43.00 -5.10 27.40
N SER A 467 -42.93 -5.39 28.70
CA SER A 467 -41.71 -5.89 29.35
C SER A 467 -41.29 -7.27 28.83
N ALA A 468 -42.23 -8.12 28.37
CA ALA A 468 -41.89 -9.42 27.80
C ALA A 468 -41.23 -9.25 26.42
N LEU A 469 -41.67 -8.28 25.63
CA LEU A 469 -41.06 -7.96 24.34
C LEU A 469 -39.63 -7.39 24.49
N LYS A 470 -39.36 -6.57 25.52
CA LYS A 470 -37.99 -6.16 25.88
C LYS A 470 -37.06 -7.36 26.01
N HIS A 471 -37.50 -8.41 26.71
CA HIS A 471 -36.69 -9.60 26.93
C HIS A 471 -36.50 -10.44 25.66
N ILE A 472 -37.53 -10.57 24.81
CA ILE A 472 -37.38 -11.21 23.49
C ILE A 472 -36.36 -10.47 22.63
N PHE A 473 -36.42 -9.14 22.59
CA PHE A 473 -35.46 -8.33 21.84
C PHE A 473 -34.02 -8.55 22.32
N MET A 474 -33.77 -8.44 23.63
CA MET A 474 -32.41 -8.65 24.17
C MET A 474 -31.92 -10.09 23.95
N MET A 475 -32.80 -11.08 24.15
CA MET A 475 -32.48 -12.49 23.90
C MET A 475 -32.07 -12.73 22.45
N ASN A 476 -32.86 -12.25 21.48
CA ASN A 476 -32.59 -12.44 20.06
C ASN A 476 -31.24 -11.84 19.64
N ASN A 477 -30.95 -10.62 20.10
CA ASN A 477 -29.70 -9.95 19.73
C ASN A 477 -28.49 -10.58 20.40
N ILE A 478 -28.55 -10.91 21.70
CA ILE A 478 -27.43 -11.58 22.39
C ILE A 478 -27.19 -12.99 21.83
N HIS A 479 -28.25 -13.76 21.58
CA HIS A 479 -28.13 -15.08 20.94
C HIS A 479 -27.44 -14.99 19.57
N TYR A 480 -27.85 -14.01 18.75
CA TYR A 480 -27.22 -13.78 17.44
C TYR A 480 -25.72 -13.46 17.57
N MET A 481 -25.32 -12.59 18.52
CA MET A 481 -23.91 -12.28 18.77
C MET A 481 -23.12 -13.54 19.15
N VAL A 482 -23.65 -14.34 20.10
CA VAL A 482 -23.02 -15.57 20.57
C VAL A 482 -22.85 -16.58 19.43
N GLN A 483 -23.88 -16.78 18.62
CA GLN A 483 -23.84 -17.74 17.51
C GLN A 483 -22.77 -17.33 16.49
N LYS A 484 -22.79 -16.07 16.03
CA LYS A 484 -21.84 -15.61 15.01
C LYS A 484 -20.39 -15.57 15.50
N ILE A 485 -20.16 -15.16 16.74
CA ILE A 485 -18.81 -15.16 17.33
C ILE A 485 -18.35 -16.60 17.58
N GLY A 486 -19.22 -17.47 18.11
CA GLY A 486 -18.88 -18.85 18.43
C GLY A 486 -18.59 -19.73 17.21
N ASP A 487 -19.22 -19.45 16.07
CA ASP A 487 -19.05 -20.21 14.83
C ASP A 487 -17.84 -19.74 13.98
N SER A 488 -17.04 -18.77 14.45
CA SER A 488 -15.96 -18.16 13.67
C SER A 488 -14.62 -18.12 14.41
N LYS A 489 -13.54 -17.85 13.65
CA LYS A 489 -12.16 -17.75 14.19
C LYS A 489 -12.00 -16.61 15.21
N ILE A 490 -12.90 -15.63 15.22
CA ILE A 490 -12.83 -14.51 16.17
C ILE A 490 -13.05 -14.96 17.61
N VAL A 491 -13.65 -16.15 17.84
CA VAL A 491 -13.87 -16.71 19.18
C VAL A 491 -12.60 -16.73 20.03
N LEU A 492 -11.43 -16.87 19.39
CA LEU A 492 -10.12 -16.85 20.05
C LEU A 492 -9.81 -15.52 20.77
N TYR A 493 -10.33 -14.39 20.27
CA TYR A 493 -10.18 -13.07 20.91
C TYR A 493 -11.17 -12.86 22.07
N PHE A 494 -12.27 -13.62 22.12
CA PHE A 494 -13.28 -13.50 23.16
C PHE A 494 -13.08 -14.50 24.30
N GLY A 495 -12.66 -15.72 23.96
CA GLY A 495 -12.48 -16.83 24.91
C GLY A 495 -13.80 -17.46 25.39
N ASP A 496 -13.68 -18.67 25.94
CA ASP A 496 -14.82 -19.48 26.39
C ASP A 496 -15.64 -18.82 27.50
N ASP A 497 -14.99 -18.02 28.34
CA ASP A 497 -15.62 -17.32 29.46
C ASP A 497 -16.62 -16.26 28.96
N TRP A 498 -16.27 -15.53 27.90
CA TRP A 498 -17.17 -14.57 27.28
C TRP A 498 -18.38 -15.28 26.70
N ILE A 499 -18.18 -16.40 25.98
CA ILE A 499 -19.28 -17.21 25.41
C ILE A 499 -20.20 -17.70 26.52
N ARG A 500 -19.65 -18.33 27.56
CA ARG A 500 -20.42 -18.86 28.69
C ARG A 500 -21.24 -17.77 29.40
N ASN A 501 -20.67 -16.59 29.60
CA ASN A 501 -21.36 -15.46 30.20
C ASN A 501 -22.54 -14.99 29.34
N HIS A 502 -22.33 -14.79 28.03
CA HIS A 502 -23.37 -14.32 27.12
C HIS A 502 -24.47 -15.36 26.86
N VAL A 503 -24.11 -16.66 26.89
CA VAL A 503 -25.09 -17.76 26.93
C VAL A 503 -25.96 -17.67 28.17
N GLY A 504 -25.37 -17.40 29.34
CA GLY A 504 -26.11 -17.15 30.58
C GLY A 504 -27.05 -15.94 30.47
N LYS A 505 -26.60 -14.84 29.84
CA LYS A 505 -27.40 -13.62 29.65
C LYS A 505 -28.64 -13.86 28.77
N PHE A 506 -28.50 -14.45 27.59
CA PHE A 506 -29.69 -14.64 26.73
C PHE A 506 -30.67 -15.67 27.34
N ARG A 507 -30.17 -16.71 28.01
CA ARG A 507 -31.02 -17.67 28.77
C ARG A 507 -31.75 -16.99 29.92
N LYS A 508 -31.10 -16.04 30.61
CA LYS A 508 -31.75 -15.21 31.64
C LYS A 508 -32.88 -14.38 31.05
N HIS A 509 -32.68 -13.79 29.87
CA HIS A 509 -33.75 -13.08 29.17
C HIS A 509 -34.91 -14.00 28.75
N ALA A 510 -34.63 -15.21 28.25
CA ALA A 510 -35.64 -16.23 27.98
C ALA A 510 -36.50 -16.54 29.22
N MET A 511 -35.86 -16.84 30.36
CA MET A 511 -36.56 -17.09 31.63
C MET A 511 -37.37 -15.89 32.12
N CYS A 512 -36.87 -14.67 31.94
CA CYS A 512 -37.61 -13.45 32.29
C CYS A 512 -38.83 -13.25 31.38
N TYR A 513 -38.70 -13.47 30.07
CA TYR A 513 -39.82 -13.44 29.13
C TYR A 513 -40.92 -14.43 29.54
N GLU A 514 -40.55 -15.68 29.83
CA GLU A 514 -41.50 -16.71 30.25
C GLU A 514 -42.20 -16.34 31.54
N ARG A 515 -41.45 -15.87 32.54
CA ARG A 515 -42.02 -15.44 33.82
C ARG A 515 -42.98 -14.26 33.65
N VAL A 516 -42.60 -13.24 32.89
CA VAL A 516 -43.44 -12.04 32.69
C VAL A 516 -44.71 -12.39 31.90
N THR A 517 -44.59 -13.21 30.85
CA THR A 517 -45.71 -13.62 30.01
C THR A 517 -46.70 -14.51 30.76
N TRP A 518 -46.20 -15.56 31.43
CA TRP A 518 -47.05 -16.64 31.91
C TRP A 518 -47.47 -16.49 33.37
N SER A 519 -46.82 -15.65 34.18
CA SER A 519 -47.13 -15.52 35.62
C SER A 519 -48.59 -15.12 35.91
N SER A 520 -49.13 -14.15 35.17
CA SER A 520 -50.52 -13.70 35.30
C SER A 520 -51.51 -14.80 34.90
N ILE A 521 -51.24 -15.49 33.78
CA ILE A 521 -52.02 -16.62 33.29
C ILE A 521 -52.00 -17.77 34.31
N LEU A 522 -50.82 -18.11 34.84
CA LEU A 522 -50.66 -19.19 35.82
C LEU A 522 -51.34 -18.87 37.15
N ALA A 523 -51.34 -17.61 37.59
CA ALA A 523 -52.10 -17.18 38.76
C ALA A 523 -53.61 -17.42 38.58
N LEU A 524 -54.14 -17.12 37.38
CA LEU A 524 -55.53 -17.39 37.02
C LEU A 524 -55.85 -18.89 36.95
N LEU A 525 -54.88 -19.74 36.63
CA LEU A 525 -55.04 -21.21 36.55
C LEU A 525 -54.91 -21.92 37.92
N CYS A 526 -53.90 -21.57 38.72
CA CYS A 526 -53.59 -22.27 39.96
C CYS A 526 -54.52 -21.84 41.11
N GLY A 527 -54.80 -20.54 41.23
CA GLY A 527 -55.77 -20.00 42.17
C GLY A 527 -55.43 -20.11 43.66
N ASP A 528 -56.04 -19.21 44.41
CA ASP A 528 -55.89 -18.92 45.84
C ASP A 528 -56.87 -19.72 46.74
N GLY A 529 -57.29 -20.90 46.28
CA GLY A 529 -58.12 -21.83 47.07
C GLY A 529 -59.62 -21.50 47.14
N ARG A 530 -60.10 -20.38 46.58
CA ARG A 530 -61.52 -19.99 46.57
C ARG A 530 -62.34 -20.78 45.53
N THR A 531 -63.39 -21.47 45.98
CA THR A 531 -64.15 -22.48 45.19
C THR A 531 -65.58 -22.07 44.79
N GLY A 532 -65.97 -20.80 45.00
CA GLY A 532 -67.31 -20.33 44.64
C GLY A 532 -67.59 -20.44 43.13
N LYS A 533 -68.77 -20.95 42.75
CA LYS A 533 -69.17 -21.11 41.33
C LYS A 533 -69.06 -19.82 40.52
N ALA A 534 -69.39 -18.66 41.12
CA ALA A 534 -69.25 -17.36 40.48
C ALA A 534 -67.78 -16.98 40.22
N THR A 535 -66.90 -17.25 41.19
CA THR A 535 -65.44 -17.02 41.10
C THR A 535 -64.80 -17.90 40.02
N LEU A 536 -65.20 -19.17 39.93
CA LEU A 536 -64.71 -20.09 38.89
C LEU A 536 -65.13 -19.66 37.48
N LYS A 537 -66.37 -19.18 37.32
CA LYS A 537 -66.85 -18.62 36.04
C LYS A 537 -66.11 -17.34 35.65
N ALA A 538 -65.84 -16.45 36.60
CA ALA A 538 -65.05 -15.25 36.35
C ALA A 538 -63.64 -15.61 35.88
N ARG A 539 -62.95 -16.51 36.60
CA ARG A 539 -61.61 -16.99 36.24
C ARG A 539 -61.52 -17.61 34.85
N CYS A 540 -62.55 -18.34 34.40
CA CYS A 540 -62.58 -18.88 33.03
C CYS A 540 -62.60 -17.76 31.97
N ARG A 541 -63.38 -16.69 32.21
CA ARG A 541 -63.43 -15.54 31.30
C ARG A 541 -62.14 -14.74 31.33
N ASP A 542 -61.61 -14.49 32.52
CA ASP A 542 -60.39 -13.70 32.72
C ASP A 542 -59.19 -14.43 32.11
N PHE A 543 -59.11 -15.76 32.26
CA PHE A 543 -58.12 -16.58 31.58
C PHE A 543 -58.24 -16.50 30.06
N ALA A 544 -59.45 -16.67 29.51
CA ALA A 544 -59.65 -16.62 28.06
C ALA A 544 -59.21 -15.26 27.50
N ALA A 545 -59.60 -14.16 28.16
CA ALA A 545 -59.19 -12.82 27.77
C ALA A 545 -57.66 -12.61 27.86
N ALA A 546 -57.02 -13.06 28.95
CA ALA A 546 -55.58 -12.94 29.13
C ALA A 546 -54.79 -13.77 28.10
N PHE A 547 -55.24 -15.00 27.82
CA PHE A 547 -54.61 -15.85 26.81
C PHE A 547 -54.81 -15.32 25.39
N GLU A 548 -56.01 -14.83 25.05
CA GLU A 548 -56.28 -14.20 23.76
C GLU A 548 -55.41 -12.95 23.52
N ASP A 549 -55.19 -12.14 24.56
CA ASP A 549 -54.30 -10.98 24.49
C ASP A 549 -52.84 -11.40 24.27
N VAL A 550 -52.33 -12.35 25.05
CA VAL A 550 -50.98 -12.91 24.85
C VAL A 550 -50.82 -13.48 23.45
N HIS A 551 -51.74 -14.32 22.98
CA HIS A 551 -51.69 -14.89 21.64
C HIS A 551 -51.71 -13.81 20.54
N LYS A 552 -52.61 -12.83 20.64
CA LYS A 552 -52.71 -11.74 19.67
C LYS A 552 -51.42 -10.90 19.62
N ASN A 553 -50.80 -10.63 20.76
CA ASN A 553 -49.60 -9.81 20.83
C ASN A 553 -48.36 -10.60 20.38
N GLN A 554 -48.19 -11.84 20.86
CA GLN A 554 -46.97 -12.61 20.65
C GLN A 554 -46.89 -13.34 19.30
N THR A 555 -48.00 -13.55 18.61
CA THR A 555 -47.96 -14.02 17.20
C THR A 555 -47.31 -12.99 16.28
N ARG A 556 -47.38 -11.70 16.62
CA ARG A 556 -46.71 -10.61 15.91
C ARG A 556 -45.21 -10.53 16.19
N TRP A 557 -44.75 -11.05 17.32
CA TRP A 557 -43.34 -11.00 17.70
C TRP A 557 -42.55 -12.03 16.92
N ARG A 558 -41.25 -11.78 16.71
CA ARG A 558 -40.39 -12.64 15.89
C ARG A 558 -39.18 -13.08 16.68
N VAL A 559 -38.98 -14.40 16.79
CA VAL A 559 -37.70 -15.01 17.20
C VAL A 559 -37.06 -15.63 15.96
N PRO A 560 -36.04 -15.02 15.35
CA PRO A 560 -35.51 -15.48 14.07
C PRO A 560 -34.93 -16.90 14.10
N ASP A 561 -34.20 -17.26 15.16
CA ASP A 561 -33.60 -18.59 15.31
C ASP A 561 -34.69 -19.67 15.55
N PRO A 562 -34.82 -20.69 14.68
CA PRO A 562 -35.86 -21.71 14.81
C PRO A 562 -35.71 -22.59 16.05
N ARG A 563 -34.48 -22.91 16.48
CA ARG A 563 -34.22 -23.77 17.64
C ARG A 563 -34.60 -23.06 18.93
N LEU A 564 -34.16 -21.81 19.07
CA LEU A 564 -34.52 -20.95 20.20
C LEU A 564 -36.02 -20.71 20.27
N ARG A 565 -36.69 -20.50 19.13
CA ARG A 565 -38.14 -20.35 19.05
C ARG A 565 -38.85 -21.61 19.55
N GLU A 566 -38.42 -22.77 19.10
CA GLU A 566 -39.02 -24.04 19.48
C GLU A 566 -38.79 -24.35 20.97
N ASP A 567 -37.60 -24.07 21.51
CA ASP A 567 -37.31 -24.23 22.93
C ASP A 567 -38.26 -23.40 23.82
N LEU A 568 -38.54 -22.16 23.43
CA LEU A 568 -39.49 -21.29 24.13
C LEU A 568 -40.92 -21.82 24.06
N ARG A 569 -41.35 -22.36 22.91
CA ARG A 569 -42.69 -22.96 22.73
C ARG A 569 -42.84 -24.24 23.54
N ILE A 570 -41.81 -25.08 23.58
CA ILE A 570 -41.76 -26.29 24.40
C ILE A 570 -41.84 -25.91 25.88
N SER A 571 -41.07 -24.91 26.30
CA SER A 571 -41.08 -24.43 27.69
C SER A 571 -42.43 -23.84 28.11
N ALA A 572 -43.04 -23.01 27.24
CA ALA A 572 -44.39 -22.49 27.43
C ALA A 572 -45.41 -23.64 27.56
N SER A 573 -45.34 -24.64 26.67
CA SER A 573 -46.22 -25.81 26.70
C SER A 573 -46.07 -26.61 27.99
N LYS A 574 -44.83 -26.89 28.41
CA LYS A 574 -44.52 -27.60 29.66
C LYS A 574 -45.03 -26.87 30.90
N THR A 575 -45.17 -25.55 30.83
CA THR A 575 -45.60 -24.73 31.96
C THR A 575 -47.11 -24.53 31.98
N VAL A 576 -47.71 -24.14 30.85
CA VAL A 576 -49.12 -23.71 30.77
C VAL A 576 -50.07 -24.89 30.64
N ILE A 577 -49.73 -25.90 29.83
CA ILE A 577 -50.64 -27.02 29.51
C ILE A 577 -50.97 -27.86 30.74
N PRO A 578 -50.01 -28.27 31.62
CA PRO A 578 -50.35 -29.02 32.81
C PRO A 578 -51.23 -28.22 33.79
N ALA A 579 -50.94 -26.93 33.96
CA ALA A 579 -51.74 -26.04 34.81
C ALA A 579 -53.16 -25.89 34.26
N TYR A 580 -53.30 -25.76 32.93
CA TYR A 580 -54.59 -25.65 32.28
C TYR A 580 -55.41 -26.95 32.37
N ARG A 581 -54.78 -28.10 32.18
CA ARG A 581 -55.43 -29.42 32.31
C ARG A 581 -56.01 -29.62 33.71
N ASN A 582 -55.25 -29.26 34.74
CA ASN A 582 -55.73 -29.30 36.13
C ASN A 582 -56.89 -28.33 36.37
N PHE A 583 -56.79 -27.11 35.82
CA PHE A 583 -57.85 -26.10 35.90
C PHE A 583 -59.15 -26.59 35.23
N VAL A 584 -59.07 -27.13 34.01
CA VAL A 584 -60.20 -27.70 33.27
C VAL A 584 -60.87 -28.85 34.03
N SER A 585 -60.09 -29.76 34.60
CA SER A 585 -60.62 -30.86 35.41
C SER A 585 -61.43 -30.34 36.62
N LYS A 586 -60.91 -29.32 37.31
CA LYS A 586 -61.57 -28.67 38.45
C LYS A 586 -62.85 -27.92 38.04
N ILE A 587 -62.84 -27.25 36.89
CA ILE A 587 -64.01 -26.53 36.35
C ILE A 587 -65.11 -27.52 35.94
N THR A 588 -64.73 -28.58 35.24
CA THR A 588 -65.65 -29.63 34.76
C THR A 588 -66.38 -30.30 35.91
N SER A 589 -65.65 -30.66 36.98
CA SER A 589 -66.23 -31.25 38.19
C SER A 589 -67.11 -30.30 39.00
N SER A 590 -66.86 -28.99 38.97
CA SER A 590 -67.55 -28.02 39.85
C SER A 590 -68.70 -27.25 39.20
N ILE A 591 -68.57 -26.86 37.93
CA ILE A 591 -69.52 -25.97 37.23
C ILE A 591 -69.88 -26.42 35.80
N GLY A 592 -69.33 -27.54 35.33
CA GLY A 592 -69.59 -28.15 34.01
C GLY A 592 -68.87 -27.48 32.84
N GLU A 593 -68.68 -28.24 31.76
CA GLU A 593 -67.83 -27.90 30.60
C GLU A 593 -68.27 -26.68 29.79
N LYS A 594 -69.54 -26.26 29.91
CA LYS A 594 -70.14 -25.15 29.14
C LYS A 594 -69.45 -23.79 29.30
N HIS A 595 -68.55 -23.65 30.28
CA HIS A 595 -67.83 -22.41 30.57
C HIS A 595 -66.37 -22.43 30.06
N ILE A 596 -65.93 -23.54 29.49
CA ILE A 596 -64.58 -23.71 28.91
C ILE A 596 -64.64 -23.28 27.44
N LYS A 597 -63.82 -22.28 27.08
CA LYS A 597 -63.80 -21.71 25.71
C LYS A 597 -62.87 -22.47 24.76
N TYR A 598 -61.79 -23.06 25.28
CA TYR A 598 -60.73 -23.70 24.51
C TYR A 598 -60.43 -25.09 25.08
N THR A 599 -60.19 -26.07 24.23
CA THR A 599 -59.72 -27.39 24.67
C THR A 599 -58.23 -27.37 24.95
N VAL A 600 -57.71 -28.39 25.64
CA VAL A 600 -56.26 -28.52 25.87
C VAL A 600 -55.49 -28.58 24.55
N GLN A 601 -56.04 -29.27 23.54
CA GLN A 601 -55.44 -29.40 22.21
C GLN A 601 -55.46 -28.07 21.43
N ASP A 602 -56.50 -27.26 21.61
CA ASP A 602 -56.55 -25.91 21.02
C ASP A 602 -55.41 -25.05 21.56
N LEU A 603 -55.15 -25.08 22.88
CA LEU A 603 -54.03 -24.33 23.47
C LEU A 603 -52.66 -24.83 23.01
N GLU A 604 -52.47 -26.15 22.91
CA GLU A 604 -51.23 -26.71 22.36
C GLU A 604 -50.98 -26.19 20.94
N THR A 605 -52.02 -26.14 20.10
CA THR A 605 -51.93 -25.61 18.74
C THR A 605 -51.61 -24.10 18.73
N TYR A 606 -52.29 -23.32 19.56
CA TYR A 606 -52.08 -21.86 19.62
C TYR A 606 -50.72 -21.47 20.20
N ILE A 607 -50.11 -22.29 21.07
CA ILE A 607 -48.73 -22.05 21.54
C ILE A 607 -47.72 -22.24 20.40
N LEU A 608 -47.98 -23.18 19.49
CA LEU A 608 -47.11 -23.39 18.31
C LEU A 608 -47.14 -22.20 17.35
N ASP A 609 -48.20 -21.38 17.35
CA ASP A 609 -48.30 -20.19 16.50
C ASP A 609 -47.49 -18.99 17.02
N LEU A 610 -47.00 -19.03 18.27
CA LEU A 610 -46.33 -17.89 18.90
C LEU A 610 -44.94 -17.62 18.28
N LEU A 611 -44.52 -16.36 18.28
CA LEU A 611 -43.17 -15.91 17.92
C LEU A 611 -42.75 -16.09 16.44
N GLU A 612 -43.71 -16.35 15.54
CA GLU A 612 -43.47 -16.49 14.09
C GLU A 612 -43.27 -15.16 13.35
N GLY A 613 -43.85 -14.07 13.88
CA GLY A 613 -43.87 -12.76 13.24
C GLY A 613 -45.07 -12.53 12.32
N SER A 614 -46.00 -13.48 12.22
CA SER A 614 -47.24 -13.34 11.46
C SER A 614 -48.43 -13.08 12.40
N SER A 615 -49.13 -11.96 12.21
CA SER A 615 -50.31 -11.64 13.02
C SER A 615 -51.41 -12.68 12.82
N LYS A 616 -51.69 -13.48 13.85
CA LYS A 616 -52.78 -14.47 13.85
C LYS A 616 -53.83 -14.06 14.88
N SER A 617 -55.09 -13.99 14.46
CA SER A 617 -56.23 -13.81 15.38
C SER A 617 -56.94 -15.13 15.60
N LEU A 618 -57.28 -15.43 16.85
CA LEU A 618 -58.10 -16.58 17.18
C LEU A 618 -59.51 -16.38 16.60
N ASN A 619 -59.81 -17.04 15.48
CA ASN A 619 -61.14 -16.98 14.87
C ASN A 619 -62.15 -17.64 15.82
N HIS A 620 -63.18 -16.89 16.22
CA HIS A 620 -64.28 -17.40 17.02
C HIS A 620 -65.12 -18.39 16.20
N SER A 621 -64.76 -19.68 16.18
CA SER A 621 -65.75 -20.69 15.83
C SER A 621 -66.70 -20.87 17.01
N ARG A 622 -67.75 -20.03 17.07
CA ARG A 622 -68.99 -20.46 17.72
C ARG A 622 -69.50 -21.65 16.90
N LYS A 623 -69.10 -22.87 17.26
CA LYS A 623 -69.87 -24.05 16.88
C LYS A 623 -71.23 -23.90 17.57
N ARG A 624 -72.24 -23.71 16.72
CA ARG A 624 -73.64 -23.49 17.04
C ARG A 624 -74.24 -24.70 17.73
#